data_AF-A0A9W8CTG2-F1
#
_entry.id   AF-A0A9W8CTG2-F1
#
_cell.length_a   1.000
_cell.length_b   1.000
_cell.length_c   1.000
_cell.angle_alpha   90.00
_cell.angle_beta   90.00
_cell.angle_gamma   90.00
#
_symmetry.space_group_name_H-M   'P 1'
#
loop_
_entity.id
_entity.type
_entity.pdbx_description
1 polymer ?
#
loop_
_entity_poly.entity_id
_entity_poly.type
_entity_poly.pdbx_seq_one_letter_code
_entity_poly.pdbx_strand_id
1 'polypeptide(L)'
;MSASSPPSVPLPALQLSENVAIDRQQAAIAASRTAIRSPSRSVRTAHHIDLQDELDDNDEGISLSLANLSVTPGSESTVADDDGNLSALSQKGSMRATKRMSRAASDFSQRPHTNTSAHPPVPQSQQQQQQQPPQSYRRAGSNQSTGMGDQPSASLATEPRAPTPAMYWTQKKTWGTKPPKMRSQTLNVIGSHVYVFGGWNNTVCYNDVYVLDTEAMFWSRMRTTGDEVPQCRAHTATAVGQRLFVFGGGDGTQYFSDLYVLDTRSCVWVRARVTGPGPSARRTHTCFHYNGYVYLFGGGDGHRALNDLWRVRAEPNASGAYEWEEVETTGGRPFPRGYHTSTLVGNQVVVFGGSDGQECFGDTSLLNLDTMEWTHVSIDPPLTRLAHTATLVGMYLFVICGHDGSDYSSQVLMLKLDTLRWETRTIYGAAPVPRGYHACALHDGRLYLHGGYNGQEVFDDLYTLDLSSYSYLPQVPEFVIGCHR
;
A
#
# COMPACT_ATOMS: atom_id res chain seq x y z
N MET A 1 22.33 -73.31 9.90
CA MET A 1 22.58 -73.28 11.36
C MET A 1 22.86 -71.84 11.76
N SER A 2 22.10 -71.36 12.74
CA SER A 2 22.21 -70.12 13.54
C SER A 2 22.51 -68.79 12.83
N ALA A 3 21.44 -68.00 12.64
CA ALA A 3 21.49 -66.54 12.52
C ALA A 3 21.66 -65.91 13.91
N SER A 4 22.55 -64.91 14.03
CA SER A 4 22.79 -64.13 15.25
C SER A 4 22.12 -62.76 15.16
N SER A 5 21.17 -62.50 16.06
CA SER A 5 20.47 -61.22 16.21
C SER A 5 21.34 -60.14 16.87
N PRO A 6 21.19 -58.84 16.51
CA PRO A 6 21.81 -57.74 17.25
C PRO A 6 20.95 -57.30 18.47
N PRO A 7 21.56 -56.60 19.45
CA PRO A 7 20.94 -56.32 20.75
C PRO A 7 19.95 -55.15 20.74
N SER A 8 18.96 -55.24 21.65
CA SER A 8 17.89 -54.28 21.92
C SER A 8 18.34 -53.04 22.68
N VAL A 9 17.98 -51.85 22.18
CA VAL A 9 18.13 -50.55 22.86
C VAL A 9 16.81 -50.19 23.57
N PRO A 10 16.82 -49.76 24.85
CA PRO A 10 15.59 -49.36 25.56
C PRO A 10 15.16 -47.92 25.22
N LEU A 11 13.85 -47.74 25.03
CA LEU A 11 13.17 -46.44 24.90
C LEU A 11 13.02 -45.74 26.27
N PRO A 12 13.09 -44.40 26.35
CA PRO A 12 12.82 -43.68 27.60
C PRO A 12 11.32 -43.55 27.87
N ALA A 13 10.98 -43.66 29.17
CA ALA A 13 9.63 -43.61 29.71
C ALA A 13 9.01 -42.20 29.65
N LEU A 14 7.79 -42.10 29.12
CA LEU A 14 6.90 -40.96 29.26
C LEU A 14 6.32 -40.94 30.69
N GLN A 15 6.62 -39.89 31.46
CA GLN A 15 5.87 -39.57 32.67
C GLN A 15 4.70 -38.64 32.32
N LEU A 16 3.50 -39.18 32.46
CA LEU A 16 2.25 -38.45 32.59
C LEU A 16 2.16 -37.90 34.03
N SER A 17 2.00 -36.59 34.18
CA SER A 17 1.43 -36.00 35.40
C SER A 17 0.32 -35.03 35.00
N GLU A 18 -0.89 -35.49 35.25
CA GLU A 18 -2.17 -34.84 35.01
C GLU A 18 -2.49 -33.72 36.02
N ASN A 19 -3.24 -32.73 35.51
CA ASN A 19 -4.45 -32.16 36.10
C ASN A 19 -4.44 -31.74 37.59
N VAL A 20 -3.89 -30.55 37.89
CA VAL A 20 -4.44 -29.64 38.93
C VAL A 20 -4.14 -28.19 38.53
N ALA A 21 -5.04 -27.53 37.80
CA ALA A 21 -5.13 -26.06 37.71
C ALA A 21 -6.33 -25.54 36.87
N ILE A 22 -7.14 -26.42 36.28
CA ILE A 22 -8.35 -26.05 35.54
C ILE A 22 -9.55 -26.21 36.47
N ASP A 23 -9.62 -25.38 37.53
CA ASP A 23 -10.88 -25.24 38.30
C ASP A 23 -10.97 -23.95 39.15
N ARG A 24 -10.19 -22.91 38.81
CA ARG A 24 -10.24 -21.62 39.54
C ARG A 24 -10.41 -20.37 38.68
N GLN A 25 -10.80 -20.53 37.41
CA GLN A 25 -10.95 -19.38 36.48
C GLN A 25 -12.33 -19.31 35.81
N GLN A 26 -13.34 -19.99 36.38
CA GLN A 26 -14.74 -19.90 35.94
C GLN A 26 -15.67 -19.12 36.90
N ALA A 27 -15.12 -18.41 37.90
CA ALA A 27 -15.91 -17.61 38.87
C ALA A 27 -15.77 -16.08 38.73
N ALA A 28 -15.14 -15.55 37.67
CA ALA A 28 -14.93 -14.11 37.48
C ALA A 28 -15.59 -13.51 36.21
N ILE A 29 -16.55 -14.24 35.61
CA ILE A 29 -17.34 -13.78 34.46
C ILE A 29 -18.81 -13.70 34.87
N ALA A 30 -19.10 -12.88 35.89
CA ALA A 30 -20.45 -12.57 36.33
C ALA A 30 -20.52 -11.25 37.11
N ALA A 31 -19.82 -10.19 36.67
CA ALA A 31 -19.98 -8.84 37.22
C ALA A 31 -19.39 -7.77 36.28
N SER A 32 -20.11 -7.41 35.21
CA SER A 32 -20.17 -6.06 34.64
C SER A 32 -20.94 -6.10 33.31
N ARG A 33 -22.26 -6.26 33.44
CA ARG A 33 -23.23 -5.99 32.37
C ARG A 33 -24.25 -5.01 32.93
N THR A 34 -23.99 -3.71 32.78
CA THR A 34 -25.08 -2.72 32.74
C THR A 34 -24.67 -1.45 32.00
N ALA A 35 -25.35 -1.24 30.88
CA ALA A 35 -25.82 0.01 30.27
C ALA A 35 -24.87 1.22 30.12
N ILE A 36 -24.75 1.73 28.89
CA ILE A 36 -25.14 3.11 28.52
C ILE A 36 -25.51 3.15 27.02
N ARG A 37 -26.64 3.81 26.76
CA ARG A 37 -27.27 4.09 25.46
C ARG A 37 -26.45 5.03 24.59
N SER A 38 -26.52 4.81 23.27
CA SER A 38 -26.23 5.79 22.21
C SER A 38 -27.20 6.98 22.23
N PRO A 39 -26.75 8.13 21.70
CA PRO A 39 -27.60 8.83 20.74
C PRO A 39 -26.85 9.13 19.43
N SER A 40 -27.58 8.87 18.34
CA SER A 40 -27.30 9.31 16.98
C SER A 40 -27.20 10.84 16.88
N ARG A 41 -26.16 11.34 16.21
CA ARG A 41 -26.20 12.67 15.60
C ARG A 41 -25.42 12.65 14.29
N SER A 42 -26.16 12.88 13.19
CA SER A 42 -25.57 13.17 11.89
C SER A 42 -24.91 14.55 11.96
N VAL A 43 -23.63 14.63 11.67
CA VAL A 43 -22.96 15.90 11.36
C VAL A 43 -22.21 15.70 10.06
N ARG A 44 -22.69 16.38 9.01
CA ARG A 44 -21.91 16.66 7.82
C ARG A 44 -20.91 17.75 8.20
N THR A 45 -19.63 17.43 8.24
CA THR A 45 -18.54 18.39 8.14
C THR A 45 -17.49 17.77 7.23
N ALA A 46 -17.29 18.37 6.06
CA ALA A 46 -16.13 18.10 5.22
C ALA A 46 -14.90 18.52 6.03
N HIS A 47 -14.11 17.56 6.46
CA HIS A 47 -12.81 17.82 7.06
C HIS A 47 -11.79 17.82 5.92
N HIS A 48 -11.12 18.96 5.78
CA HIS A 48 -9.85 19.07 5.10
C HIS A 48 -8.96 17.91 5.59
N ILE A 49 -8.66 16.91 4.75
CA ILE A 49 -7.57 15.99 5.10
C ILE A 49 -6.31 16.84 5.06
N ASP A 50 -5.78 17.03 6.26
CA ASP A 50 -4.62 17.85 6.48
C ASP A 50 -3.40 17.19 5.85
N LEU A 51 -2.80 17.86 4.88
CA LEU A 51 -1.41 17.63 4.48
C LEU A 51 -0.44 17.96 5.65
N GLN A 52 -0.94 18.32 6.84
CA GLN A 52 -0.20 18.50 8.09
C GLN A 52 0.28 17.21 8.77
N ASP A 53 -0.02 16.01 8.24
CA ASP A 53 0.70 14.80 8.71
C ASP A 53 2.20 14.80 8.29
N GLU A 54 2.61 15.75 7.44
CA GLU A 54 4.02 16.14 7.22
C GLU A 54 4.55 17.18 8.24
N LEU A 55 3.67 17.76 9.08
CA LEU A 55 3.94 18.87 10.01
C LEU A 55 3.75 18.54 11.49
N ASP A 56 3.22 17.36 11.84
CA ASP A 56 3.29 16.81 13.21
C ASP A 56 4.74 16.56 13.70
N ASP A 57 5.73 16.84 12.84
CA ASP A 57 7.16 16.92 13.16
C ASP A 57 7.56 18.27 13.86
N ASN A 58 6.60 19.08 14.33
CA ASN A 58 6.85 20.27 15.17
C ASN A 58 6.12 20.20 16.52
N ASP A 59 6.81 19.81 17.60
CA ASP A 59 6.91 20.71 18.76
C ASP A 59 8.07 20.37 19.73
N GLU A 60 8.55 21.43 20.39
CA GLU A 60 9.55 21.54 21.47
C GLU A 60 11.05 21.65 21.08
N GLY A 61 11.50 22.90 20.86
CA GLY A 61 12.75 23.36 21.49
C GLY A 61 13.78 24.21 20.73
N ILE A 62 13.40 25.29 20.03
CA ILE A 62 14.27 26.50 19.96
C ILE A 62 13.42 27.76 20.14
N SER A 63 13.33 28.22 21.39
CA SER A 63 12.89 29.58 21.72
C SER A 63 13.91 30.60 21.21
N LEU A 64 13.56 31.38 20.20
CA LEU A 64 14.20 32.68 19.95
C LEU A 64 13.28 33.79 20.41
N SER A 65 13.50 34.21 21.65
CA SER A 65 12.96 35.44 22.23
C SER A 65 13.46 36.65 21.43
N LEU A 66 12.53 37.47 20.93
CA LEU A 66 12.82 38.84 20.48
C LEU A 66 13.21 39.69 21.69
N ALA A 67 14.52 39.85 21.91
CA ALA A 67 15.05 40.86 22.80
C ALA A 67 15.48 42.08 21.97
N ASN A 68 14.69 43.14 22.04
CA ASN A 68 15.14 44.50 21.75
C ASN A 68 16.28 44.85 22.72
N LEU A 69 17.40 45.36 22.22
CA LEU A 69 18.31 46.23 22.99
C LEU A 69 19.17 47.08 22.05
N SER A 70 18.91 48.38 22.11
CA SER A 70 19.72 49.50 21.64
C SER A 70 21.03 49.61 22.42
N VAL A 71 22.17 49.87 21.76
CA VAL A 71 23.35 50.49 22.39
C VAL A 71 24.10 51.37 21.37
N THR A 72 24.37 52.61 21.77
CA THR A 72 25.20 53.66 21.15
C THR A 72 26.68 53.57 21.59
N PRO A 73 27.62 54.33 20.99
CA PRO A 73 28.96 53.82 20.63
C PRO A 73 30.06 54.12 21.65
N GLY A 74 31.19 53.43 21.48
CA GLY A 74 32.49 53.79 22.06
C GLY A 74 33.62 53.19 21.23
N SER A 75 34.44 54.06 20.66
CA SER A 75 35.66 53.75 19.89
C SER A 75 36.86 54.31 20.63
N GLU A 76 37.93 53.51 20.76
CA GLU A 76 39.36 53.92 20.71
C GLU A 76 40.25 52.66 20.78
N SER A 77 40.94 52.34 19.68
CA SER A 77 42.41 52.41 19.49
C SER A 77 43.18 51.20 20.07
N THR A 78 43.91 50.41 19.26
CA THR A 78 45.31 50.62 18.83
C THR A 78 45.66 49.51 17.81
N VAL A 79 46.05 49.81 16.56
CA VAL A 79 47.40 50.07 15.97
C VAL A 79 48.29 48.83 15.75
N ALA A 80 48.90 48.82 14.55
CA ALA A 80 50.04 48.06 14.01
C ALA A 80 49.67 46.81 13.17
N ASP A 81 49.66 46.90 11.85
CA ASP A 81 50.80 46.86 10.88
C ASP A 81 50.84 45.47 10.24
N ASP A 82 50.59 45.37 8.93
CA ASP A 82 51.65 45.09 7.94
C ASP A 82 51.07 45.02 6.51
N ASP A 83 51.80 45.64 5.59
CA ASP A 83 51.65 45.59 4.13
C ASP A 83 51.84 44.13 3.65
N GLY A 84 51.19 43.61 2.62
CA GLY A 84 51.03 44.14 1.28
C GLY A 84 51.41 43.03 0.28
N ASN A 85 51.03 43.25 -0.98
CA ASN A 85 51.50 42.57 -2.19
C ASN A 85 50.73 41.30 -2.66
N LEU A 86 49.95 41.41 -3.74
CA LEU A 86 50.49 41.21 -5.11
C LEU A 86 49.41 41.35 -6.21
N SER A 87 49.70 42.30 -7.11
CA SER A 87 49.61 42.28 -8.58
C SER A 87 48.34 41.82 -9.33
N ALA A 88 47.91 42.75 -10.19
CA ALA A 88 46.84 42.71 -11.17
C ALA A 88 47.15 41.94 -12.47
N LEU A 89 46.07 41.68 -13.23
CA LEU A 89 45.86 41.78 -14.71
C LEU A 89 44.99 40.59 -15.17
N SER A 90 43.75 40.76 -15.61
CA SER A 90 43.29 41.24 -16.94
C SER A 90 42.16 40.26 -17.34
N GLN A 91 41.02 40.54 -17.99
CA GLN A 91 40.38 41.71 -18.58
C GLN A 91 38.89 41.34 -18.78
N LYS A 92 38.02 42.35 -18.70
CA LYS A 92 36.82 42.62 -19.52
C LYS A 92 35.67 41.59 -19.56
N GLY A 93 34.47 42.08 -19.20
CA GLY A 93 33.25 41.70 -19.91
C GLY A 93 31.92 41.84 -19.17
N SER A 94 31.23 42.97 -19.42
CA SER A 94 29.76 43.09 -19.54
C SER A 94 28.85 43.23 -18.30
N MET A 95 28.51 44.51 -18.07
CA MET A 95 27.20 45.13 -17.86
C MET A 95 26.06 44.42 -17.09
N ARG A 96 25.70 45.11 -16.02
CA ARG A 96 24.42 45.15 -15.28
C ARG A 96 23.24 45.51 -16.19
N ALA A 97 22.09 44.84 -16.03
CA ALA A 97 20.78 45.42 -16.34
C ALA A 97 19.68 44.85 -15.44
N THR A 98 18.86 45.76 -14.96
CA THR A 98 17.81 45.67 -13.94
C THR A 98 16.49 45.10 -14.46
N LYS A 99 15.80 44.35 -13.59
CA LYS A 99 14.42 43.85 -13.70
C LYS A 99 13.42 44.98 -13.96
N ARG A 100 12.53 44.79 -14.95
CA ARG A 100 11.32 45.60 -15.17
C ARG A 100 10.10 44.69 -15.06
N MET A 101 9.22 44.99 -14.10
CA MET A 101 7.87 44.44 -14.00
C MET A 101 6.95 45.17 -14.98
N SER A 102 6.01 44.45 -15.60
CA SER A 102 4.85 45.05 -16.26
C SER A 102 3.58 44.39 -15.75
N ARG A 103 2.65 45.22 -15.26
CA ARG A 103 1.23 44.94 -15.04
C ARG A 103 0.46 45.51 -16.23
N ALA A 104 -0.54 44.81 -16.71
CA ALA A 104 -1.61 45.38 -17.51
C ALA A 104 -2.95 44.86 -16.98
N ALA A 105 -3.87 45.79 -16.78
CA ALA A 105 -5.27 45.57 -16.43
C ALA A 105 -6.13 45.97 -17.64
N SER A 106 -7.27 45.32 -17.82
CA SER A 106 -8.42 45.90 -18.53
C SER A 106 -9.72 45.33 -17.96
N ASP A 107 -10.72 46.20 -17.95
CA ASP A 107 -11.92 46.17 -17.13
C ASP A 107 -13.17 46.09 -18.02
N PHE A 108 -14.23 45.48 -17.46
CA PHE A 108 -15.68 45.63 -17.68
C PHE A 108 -16.36 45.74 -19.07
N SER A 109 -17.39 44.89 -19.27
CA SER A 109 -18.66 45.25 -19.91
C SER A 109 -19.79 44.27 -19.53
N GLN A 110 -21.00 44.81 -19.36
CA GLN A 110 -22.19 44.22 -18.73
C GLN A 110 -23.18 43.57 -19.73
N ARG A 111 -23.83 42.47 -19.28
CA ARG A 111 -25.23 41.95 -19.44
C ARG A 111 -26.22 42.61 -20.44
N PRO A 112 -27.21 41.87 -21.02
CA PRO A 112 -28.37 41.37 -20.23
C PRO A 112 -29.05 40.05 -20.65
N HIS A 113 -29.98 39.63 -19.76
CA HIS A 113 -30.89 38.47 -19.78
C HIS A 113 -32.02 38.56 -20.82
N THR A 114 -32.49 37.40 -21.32
CA THR A 114 -33.91 37.11 -21.60
C THR A 114 -34.26 35.62 -21.46
N ASN A 115 -35.45 35.37 -20.91
CA ASN A 115 -36.14 34.09 -20.68
C ASN A 115 -36.99 33.68 -21.90
N THR A 116 -37.18 32.37 -22.14
CA THR A 116 -38.43 31.63 -22.51
C THR A 116 -38.07 30.23 -23.09
N SER A 117 -38.44 29.13 -22.41
CA SER A 117 -39.52 28.13 -22.73
C SER A 117 -39.32 27.37 -24.06
N ALA A 118 -39.56 26.07 -24.26
CA ALA A 118 -40.26 25.00 -23.52
C ALA A 118 -39.83 23.61 -24.08
N HIS A 119 -39.94 22.56 -23.27
CA HIS A 119 -40.02 21.14 -23.70
C HIS A 119 -41.32 20.86 -24.48
N PRO A 120 -41.41 19.74 -25.25
CA PRO A 120 -42.22 18.59 -24.77
C PRO A 120 -41.77 17.22 -25.39
N PRO A 121 -42.52 16.10 -25.32
CA PRO A 121 -42.47 15.16 -24.20
C PRO A 121 -42.29 13.67 -24.61
N VAL A 122 -42.02 12.82 -23.62
CA VAL A 122 -42.18 11.36 -23.65
C VAL A 122 -43.62 11.01 -23.26
N PRO A 123 -44.27 9.99 -23.88
CA PRO A 123 -45.49 9.40 -23.32
C PRO A 123 -45.27 7.95 -22.84
N GLN A 124 -45.77 7.66 -21.63
CA GLN A 124 -46.04 6.32 -21.10
C GLN A 124 -47.52 5.95 -21.27
N SER A 125 -47.75 4.67 -21.62
CA SER A 125 -48.86 3.77 -21.27
C SER A 125 -50.33 4.14 -21.57
N GLN A 126 -51.07 3.23 -22.25
CA GLN A 126 -52.14 2.40 -21.62
C GLN A 126 -52.87 1.44 -22.60
N GLN A 127 -53.31 0.33 -21.99
CA GLN A 127 -54.17 -0.82 -22.33
C GLN A 127 -55.28 -0.70 -23.41
N GLN A 128 -55.56 -1.85 -24.06
CA GLN A 128 -56.89 -2.44 -24.38
C GLN A 128 -56.65 -3.84 -25.02
N GLN A 129 -56.97 -4.99 -24.41
CA GLN A 129 -58.26 -5.71 -24.23
C GLN A 129 -59.04 -6.12 -25.50
N GLN A 130 -59.53 -7.38 -25.45
CA GLN A 130 -60.51 -8.10 -26.30
C GLN A 130 -59.88 -8.86 -27.51
N GLN A 131 -60.18 -10.13 -27.84
CA GLN A 131 -61.43 -10.92 -27.76
C GLN A 131 -61.13 -12.46 -27.70
N GLN A 132 -61.96 -13.24 -26.99
CA GLN A 132 -62.27 -14.68 -27.26
C GLN A 132 -63.60 -14.76 -28.07
N PRO A 133 -64.27 -15.90 -28.41
CA PRO A 133 -64.07 -17.37 -28.20
C PRO A 133 -64.36 -18.18 -29.53
N PRO A 134 -64.77 -19.49 -29.64
CA PRO A 134 -65.25 -20.45 -28.62
C PRO A 134 -64.91 -21.96 -28.71
N GLN A 135 -65.09 -22.57 -27.52
CA GLN A 135 -65.62 -23.90 -27.14
C GLN A 135 -65.74 -25.04 -28.16
N SER A 136 -65.31 -26.25 -27.75
CA SER A 136 -66.21 -27.42 -27.75
C SER A 136 -65.77 -28.52 -26.77
N TYR A 137 -66.78 -29.08 -26.09
CA TYR A 137 -66.75 -30.23 -25.20
C TYR A 137 -66.62 -31.55 -25.97
N ARG A 138 -65.90 -32.53 -25.42
CA ARG A 138 -66.37 -33.93 -25.39
C ARG A 138 -65.63 -34.78 -24.34
N ARG A 139 -66.44 -35.46 -23.53
CA ARG A 139 -66.08 -36.42 -22.49
C ARG A 139 -66.62 -37.79 -22.93
N ALA A 140 -65.83 -38.86 -22.77
CA ALA A 140 -66.24 -40.19 -22.31
C ALA A 140 -65.24 -41.26 -22.80
N GLY A 141 -64.84 -42.16 -21.91
CA GLY A 141 -64.06 -43.35 -22.27
C GLY A 141 -63.28 -43.94 -21.11
N SER A 142 -63.98 -44.39 -20.08
CA SER A 142 -63.48 -45.15 -18.94
C SER A 142 -62.89 -46.51 -19.35
N ASN A 143 -61.72 -46.86 -18.81
CA ASN A 143 -61.44 -48.22 -18.33
C ASN A 143 -60.43 -48.18 -17.19
N GLN A 144 -60.81 -48.82 -16.08
CA GLN A 144 -60.07 -48.91 -14.83
C GLN A 144 -59.02 -50.03 -14.90
N SER A 145 -57.84 -49.80 -14.30
CA SER A 145 -57.18 -50.82 -13.48
C SER A 145 -56.21 -50.19 -12.47
N THR A 146 -56.61 -50.27 -11.20
CA THR A 146 -55.80 -50.61 -10.01
C THR A 146 -54.48 -49.86 -9.77
N GLY A 147 -54.48 -49.04 -8.72
CA GLY A 147 -53.34 -48.22 -8.30
C GLY A 147 -52.22 -48.94 -7.57
N MET A 148 -51.05 -48.29 -7.60
CA MET A 148 -50.10 -48.21 -6.50
C MET A 148 -49.77 -46.73 -6.28
N GLY A 149 -49.59 -46.35 -5.02
CA GLY A 149 -49.74 -44.99 -4.51
C GLY A 149 -48.85 -43.91 -5.14
N ASP A 150 -49.40 -42.70 -5.14
CA ASP A 150 -48.68 -41.46 -5.34
C ASP A 150 -47.59 -41.32 -4.27
N GLN A 151 -46.33 -41.52 -4.67
CA GLN A 151 -45.23 -40.84 -4.01
C GLN A 151 -45.32 -39.36 -4.39
N PRO A 152 -45.25 -38.41 -3.45
CA PRO A 152 -45.09 -37.02 -3.81
C PRO A 152 -43.79 -36.91 -4.61
N SER A 153 -43.88 -36.53 -5.89
CA SER A 153 -42.70 -36.11 -6.62
C SER A 153 -42.15 -34.93 -5.85
N ALA A 154 -41.01 -35.14 -5.20
CA ALA A 154 -40.22 -34.05 -4.69
C ALA A 154 -39.98 -33.15 -5.89
N SER A 155 -40.67 -32.00 -5.92
CA SER A 155 -40.27 -30.91 -6.77
C SER A 155 -38.79 -30.72 -6.45
N LEU A 156 -37.92 -31.06 -7.39
CA LEU A 156 -36.53 -30.64 -7.34
C LEU A 156 -36.60 -29.14 -7.08
N ALA A 157 -36.30 -28.75 -5.85
CA ALA A 157 -36.06 -27.37 -5.54
C ALA A 157 -35.04 -26.95 -6.60
N THR A 158 -35.39 -25.95 -7.40
CA THR A 158 -34.43 -25.30 -8.28
C THR A 158 -33.36 -24.77 -7.35
N GLU A 159 -32.31 -25.58 -7.15
CA GLU A 159 -31.13 -25.21 -6.39
C GLU A 159 -30.70 -23.86 -6.95
N PRO A 160 -30.63 -22.81 -6.11
CA PRO A 160 -30.17 -21.52 -6.58
C PRO A 160 -28.81 -21.75 -7.23
N ARG A 161 -28.72 -21.33 -8.51
CA ARG A 161 -27.51 -21.44 -9.32
C ARG A 161 -26.31 -21.04 -8.45
N ALA A 162 -25.28 -21.89 -8.40
CA ALA A 162 -24.05 -21.59 -7.67
C ALA A 162 -23.64 -20.14 -7.96
N PRO A 163 -23.35 -19.32 -6.93
CA PRO A 163 -23.11 -17.91 -7.12
C PRO A 163 -21.97 -17.71 -8.13
N THR A 164 -22.12 -16.67 -8.95
CA THR A 164 -21.08 -16.23 -9.89
C THR A 164 -19.74 -16.17 -9.16
N PRO A 165 -18.64 -16.58 -9.79
CA PRO A 165 -17.35 -16.47 -9.15
C PRO A 165 -17.08 -15.01 -8.73
N ALA A 166 -16.91 -14.76 -7.43
CA ALA A 166 -16.85 -13.43 -6.85
C ALA A 166 -15.71 -13.26 -5.84
N MET A 167 -15.18 -12.04 -5.74
CA MET A 167 -14.17 -11.72 -4.71
C MET A 167 -14.85 -11.47 -3.36
N TYR A 168 -14.19 -11.89 -2.28
CA TYR A 168 -14.71 -11.75 -0.93
C TYR A 168 -13.67 -11.18 0.03
N TRP A 169 -14.00 -10.04 0.63
CA TRP A 169 -13.27 -9.55 1.80
C TRP A 169 -13.69 -10.32 3.05
N THR A 170 -12.70 -10.75 3.82
CA THR A 170 -12.89 -11.37 5.13
C THR A 170 -11.92 -10.77 6.12
N GLN A 171 -12.43 -10.19 7.21
CA GLN A 171 -11.61 -9.89 8.38
C GLN A 171 -11.20 -11.22 9.03
N LYS A 172 -9.90 -11.49 9.10
CA LYS A 172 -9.38 -12.74 9.63
C LYS A 172 -9.26 -12.67 11.14
N LYS A 173 -9.82 -13.68 11.79
CA LYS A 173 -9.43 -14.00 13.16
C LYS A 173 -8.04 -14.64 13.10
N THR A 174 -7.13 -14.09 13.90
CA THR A 174 -5.76 -14.55 14.02
C THR A 174 -5.41 -14.84 15.48
N TRP A 175 -4.39 -15.65 15.68
CA TRP A 175 -3.94 -16.10 17.00
C TRP A 175 -2.44 -15.82 17.20
N GLY A 176 -1.93 -16.10 18.39
CA GLY A 176 -0.50 -15.93 18.72
C GLY A 176 -0.12 -14.50 19.12
N THR A 177 1.16 -14.17 18.96
CA THR A 177 1.74 -12.88 19.32
C THR A 177 1.60 -11.91 18.17
N LYS A 178 0.51 -11.12 18.19
CA LYS A 178 0.17 -10.20 17.11
C LYS A 178 1.08 -8.97 17.08
N PRO A 179 1.33 -8.40 15.88
CA PRO A 179 1.90 -7.07 15.78
C PRO A 179 0.99 -6.05 16.48
N PRO A 180 1.56 -4.95 17.02
CA PRO A 180 0.76 -3.84 17.52
C PRO A 180 0.06 -3.09 16.38
N LYS A 181 -0.82 -2.14 16.73
CA LYS A 181 -1.36 -1.17 15.76
C LYS A 181 -0.23 -0.42 15.08
N MET A 182 -0.24 -0.40 13.76
CA MET A 182 0.81 0.25 12.97
C MET A 182 0.32 0.74 11.61
N ARG A 183 0.92 1.86 11.18
CA ARG A 183 0.88 2.37 9.82
C ARG A 183 2.29 2.46 9.24
N SER A 184 2.40 2.48 7.92
CA SER A 184 3.65 2.64 7.18
C SER A 184 4.70 1.55 7.50
N GLN A 185 4.22 0.33 7.80
CA GLN A 185 4.99 -0.90 7.89
C GLN A 185 5.16 -1.56 6.52
N THR A 186 6.02 -2.56 6.43
CA THR A 186 6.16 -3.41 5.24
C THR A 186 5.54 -4.79 5.47
N LEU A 187 5.14 -5.47 4.39
CA LEU A 187 4.58 -6.82 4.43
C LEU A 187 5.16 -7.62 3.24
N ASN A 188 5.91 -8.67 3.53
CA ASN A 188 6.67 -9.44 2.54
C ASN A 188 6.37 -10.93 2.63
N VAL A 189 6.15 -11.58 1.50
CA VAL A 189 5.88 -13.04 1.43
C VAL A 189 7.18 -13.77 1.13
N ILE A 190 7.55 -14.73 1.99
CA ILE A 190 8.65 -15.67 1.76
C ILE A 190 8.14 -17.08 2.11
N GLY A 191 8.03 -17.95 1.11
CA GLY A 191 7.37 -19.25 1.28
C GLY A 191 5.89 -19.09 1.65
N SER A 192 5.43 -19.82 2.67
CA SER A 192 4.09 -19.71 3.27
C SER A 192 3.99 -18.69 4.41
N HIS A 193 5.01 -17.84 4.58
CA HIS A 193 5.06 -16.89 5.68
C HIS A 193 4.99 -15.45 5.17
N VAL A 194 4.25 -14.64 5.92
CA VAL A 194 4.17 -13.19 5.73
C VAL A 194 4.95 -12.50 6.84
N TYR A 195 6.00 -11.77 6.47
CA TYR A 195 6.85 -11.00 7.36
C TYR A 195 6.38 -9.55 7.40
N VAL A 196 6.13 -9.02 8.59
CA VAL A 196 5.79 -7.63 8.86
C VAL A 196 6.93 -6.98 9.63
N PHE A 197 7.43 -5.85 9.14
CA PHE A 197 8.54 -5.13 9.75
C PHE A 197 8.29 -3.61 9.80
N GLY A 198 8.71 -3.02 10.92
CA GLY A 198 8.62 -1.60 11.23
C GLY A 198 7.20 -1.05 11.34
N GLY A 199 7.05 0.24 11.04
CA GLY A 199 5.79 0.99 11.16
C GLY A 199 5.72 1.82 12.44
N TRP A 200 4.60 2.54 12.60
CA TRP A 200 4.39 3.52 13.67
C TRP A 200 2.94 3.51 14.17
N ASN A 201 2.75 3.69 15.47
CA ASN A 201 1.42 3.67 16.11
C ASN A 201 0.90 5.06 16.52
N ASN A 202 1.47 6.13 15.97
CA ASN A 202 1.29 7.52 16.39
C ASN A 202 2.07 7.94 17.66
N THR A 203 2.88 7.06 18.23
CA THR A 203 3.72 7.38 19.41
C THR A 203 5.15 6.89 19.24
N VAL A 204 5.34 5.63 18.83
CA VAL A 204 6.66 5.00 18.69
C VAL A 204 6.76 4.27 17.37
N CYS A 205 7.95 4.30 16.78
CA CYS A 205 8.30 3.46 15.64
C CYS A 205 8.70 2.06 16.13
N TYR A 206 8.56 1.06 15.28
CA TYR A 206 8.93 -0.31 15.60
C TYR A 206 10.13 -0.78 14.78
N ASN A 207 10.86 -1.77 15.29
CA ASN A 207 11.90 -2.54 14.60
C ASN A 207 11.72 -4.06 14.81
N ASP A 208 10.57 -4.46 15.33
CA ASP A 208 10.24 -5.87 15.52
C ASP A 208 9.83 -6.52 14.19
N VAL A 209 10.20 -7.79 14.03
CA VAL A 209 9.75 -8.63 12.93
C VAL A 209 8.64 -9.55 13.43
N TYR A 210 7.45 -9.40 12.86
CA TYR A 210 6.32 -10.31 13.09
C TYR A 210 6.15 -11.22 11.88
N VAL A 211 5.84 -12.48 12.13
CA VAL A 211 5.65 -13.50 11.08
C VAL A 211 4.28 -14.12 11.24
N LEU A 212 3.48 -14.04 10.19
CA LEU A 212 2.22 -14.75 10.05
C LEU A 212 2.46 -16.03 9.26
N ASP A 213 2.17 -17.16 9.89
CA ASP A 213 1.89 -18.41 9.20
C ASP A 213 0.51 -18.29 8.54
N THR A 214 0.47 -18.32 7.20
CA THR A 214 -0.76 -18.07 6.44
C THR A 214 -1.71 -19.27 6.44
N GLU A 215 -1.21 -20.48 6.71
CA GLU A 215 -2.00 -21.71 6.81
C GLU A 215 -2.68 -21.79 8.18
N ALA A 216 -1.93 -21.53 9.25
CA ALA A 216 -2.44 -21.56 10.62
C ALA A 216 -3.13 -20.25 11.05
N MET A 217 -2.96 -19.17 10.29
CA MET A 217 -3.37 -17.80 10.69
C MET A 217 -2.84 -17.40 12.07
N PHE A 218 -1.59 -17.79 12.34
CA PHE A 218 -0.93 -17.65 13.63
C PHE A 218 0.26 -16.70 13.53
N TRP A 219 0.27 -15.67 14.37
CA TRP A 219 1.36 -14.71 14.46
C TRP A 219 2.40 -15.15 15.48
N SER A 220 3.66 -14.90 15.15
CA SER A 220 4.78 -14.99 16.08
C SER A 220 5.66 -13.75 15.96
N ARG A 221 6.25 -13.33 17.08
CA ARG A 221 7.35 -12.36 17.06
C ARG A 221 8.64 -13.13 16.82
N MET A 222 9.29 -12.85 15.71
CA MET A 222 10.56 -13.48 15.35
C MET A 222 11.66 -12.95 16.25
N ARG A 223 12.43 -13.87 16.85
CA ARG A 223 13.61 -13.51 17.63
C ARG A 223 14.77 -13.34 16.67
N THR A 224 15.25 -12.11 16.53
CA THR A 224 16.36 -11.78 15.65
C THR A 224 17.64 -11.51 16.43
N THR A 225 18.78 -11.74 15.80
CA THR A 225 20.12 -11.43 16.32
C THR A 225 20.93 -10.70 15.24
N GLY A 226 22.20 -10.39 15.52
CA GLY A 226 23.07 -9.67 14.58
C GLY A 226 23.10 -8.17 14.86
N ASP A 227 23.22 -7.37 13.80
CA ASP A 227 23.30 -5.91 13.91
C ASP A 227 21.99 -5.30 14.40
N GLU A 228 22.10 -4.21 15.17
CA GLU A 228 20.94 -3.45 15.64
C GLU A 228 20.32 -2.67 14.48
N VAL A 229 19.01 -2.86 14.28
CA VAL A 229 18.23 -2.14 13.26
C VAL A 229 17.41 -1.06 13.95
N PRO A 230 17.44 0.19 13.47
CA PRO A 230 16.69 1.29 14.07
C PRO A 230 15.18 1.07 13.93
N GLN A 231 14.44 1.61 14.90
CA GLN A 231 12.98 1.73 14.79
C GLN A 231 12.63 2.65 13.62
N CYS A 232 11.77 2.22 12.71
CA CYS A 232 11.50 2.99 11.50
C CYS A 232 10.08 2.83 10.95
N ARG A 233 9.61 3.88 10.28
CA ARG A 233 8.38 3.92 9.48
C ARG A 233 8.67 4.40 8.07
N ALA A 234 7.77 4.08 7.13
CA ALA A 234 7.84 4.54 5.74
C ALA A 234 9.17 4.18 5.04
N HIS A 235 9.75 3.04 5.43
CA HIS A 235 10.87 2.38 4.77
C HIS A 235 10.34 1.42 3.70
N THR A 236 11.25 0.82 2.93
CA THR A 236 10.92 -0.33 2.08
C THR A 236 11.62 -1.58 2.59
N ALA A 237 11.00 -2.73 2.34
CA ALA A 237 11.59 -4.05 2.55
C ALA A 237 11.28 -4.87 1.31
N THR A 238 12.31 -5.42 0.66
CA THR A 238 12.18 -6.19 -0.59
C THR A 238 12.70 -7.61 -0.38
N ALA A 239 11.85 -8.60 -0.63
CA ALA A 239 12.24 -10.01 -0.57
C ALA A 239 13.09 -10.42 -1.78
N VAL A 240 14.26 -10.99 -1.52
CA VAL A 240 15.14 -11.62 -2.52
C VAL A 240 15.57 -13.00 -2.02
N GLY A 241 14.92 -14.04 -2.52
CA GLY A 241 15.05 -15.39 -1.98
C GLY A 241 14.59 -15.42 -0.53
N GLN A 242 15.47 -15.87 0.38
CA GLN A 242 15.21 -15.94 1.83
C GLN A 242 15.70 -14.69 2.58
N ARG A 243 16.00 -13.60 1.90
CA ARG A 243 16.50 -12.36 2.52
C ARG A 243 15.51 -11.22 2.33
N LEU A 244 15.41 -10.35 3.33
CA LEU A 244 14.69 -9.07 3.24
C LEU A 244 15.71 -7.92 3.21
N PHE A 245 15.73 -7.16 2.11
CA PHE A 245 16.52 -5.95 1.96
C PHE A 245 15.71 -4.75 2.45
N VAL A 246 16.14 -4.12 3.53
CA VAL A 246 15.47 -2.98 4.16
C VAL A 246 16.29 -1.72 3.93
N PHE A 247 15.64 -0.69 3.37
CA PHE A 247 16.27 0.60 3.12
C PHE A 247 15.39 1.77 3.53
N GLY A 248 16.06 2.79 4.08
CA GLY A 248 15.48 4.09 4.39
C GLY A 248 14.43 4.08 5.51
N GLY A 249 13.44 4.97 5.36
CA GLY A 249 12.49 5.28 6.42
C GLY A 249 13.03 6.31 7.41
N GLY A 250 12.38 6.42 8.55
CA GLY A 250 12.82 7.30 9.64
C GLY A 250 12.05 7.02 10.93
N ASP A 251 12.50 7.61 12.04
CA ASP A 251 11.89 7.46 13.37
C ASP A 251 10.93 8.60 13.74
N GLY A 252 10.92 9.67 12.94
CA GLY A 252 10.21 10.92 13.22
C GLY A 252 11.18 12.10 13.18
N THR A 253 12.32 11.97 13.84
CA THR A 253 13.36 13.00 13.92
C THR A 253 14.38 12.88 12.80
N GLN A 254 14.78 11.65 12.45
CA GLN A 254 15.83 11.37 11.49
C GLN A 254 15.33 10.48 10.36
N TYR A 255 15.86 10.73 9.16
CA TYR A 255 15.66 9.87 8.01
C TYR A 255 16.91 9.00 7.86
N PHE A 256 16.73 7.77 7.40
CA PHE A 256 17.81 6.80 7.27
C PHE A 256 18.18 6.56 5.81
N SER A 257 19.43 6.18 5.56
CA SER A 257 19.96 5.75 4.26
C SER A 257 20.74 4.43 4.36
N ASP A 258 20.70 3.78 5.52
CA ASP A 258 21.36 2.50 5.73
C ASP A 258 20.62 1.36 5.03
N LEU A 259 21.40 0.39 4.52
CA LEU A 259 20.89 -0.86 3.99
C LEU A 259 21.06 -1.97 5.03
N TYR A 260 19.96 -2.58 5.43
CA TYR A 260 19.95 -3.76 6.30
C TYR A 260 19.46 -4.98 5.53
N VAL A 261 20.00 -6.14 5.83
CA VAL A 261 19.57 -7.41 5.24
C VAL A 261 19.25 -8.39 6.37
N LEU A 262 18.00 -8.86 6.42
CA LEU A 262 17.60 -9.96 7.29
C LEU A 262 17.67 -11.28 6.51
N ASP A 263 18.47 -12.23 6.98
CA ASP A 263 18.32 -13.62 6.57
C ASP A 263 17.19 -14.26 7.39
N THR A 264 16.10 -14.64 6.70
CA THR A 264 14.90 -15.17 7.35
C THR A 264 15.03 -16.61 7.84
N ARG A 265 16.08 -17.34 7.42
CA ARG A 265 16.36 -18.70 7.89
C ARG A 265 17.19 -18.70 9.16
N SER A 266 18.23 -17.88 9.21
CA SER A 266 19.10 -17.75 10.39
C SER A 266 18.56 -16.76 11.42
N CYS A 267 17.60 -15.91 11.02
CA CYS A 267 17.05 -14.82 11.82
C CYS A 267 18.10 -13.75 12.18
N VAL A 268 19.12 -13.58 11.35
CA VAL A 268 20.22 -12.65 11.58
C VAL A 268 20.08 -11.42 10.71
N TRP A 269 20.11 -10.24 11.34
CA TRP A 269 20.27 -8.97 10.67
C TRP A 269 21.75 -8.68 10.42
N VAL A 270 22.03 -8.14 9.24
CA VAL A 270 23.33 -7.59 8.89
C VAL A 270 23.13 -6.18 8.36
N ARG A 271 23.82 -5.20 8.93
CA ARG A 271 23.98 -3.88 8.33
C ARG A 271 24.97 -4.03 7.18
N ALA A 272 24.47 -3.90 5.97
CA ALA A 272 25.27 -4.06 4.77
C ALA A 272 26.41 -3.05 4.75
N ARG A 273 27.64 -3.51 4.52
CA ARG A 273 28.76 -2.62 4.24
C ARG A 273 28.55 -2.00 2.87
N VAL A 274 28.19 -0.72 2.82
CA VAL A 274 28.01 0.03 1.56
C VAL A 274 29.26 0.85 1.27
N THR A 275 29.68 0.87 0.00
CA THR A 275 30.80 1.69 -0.48
C THR A 275 30.37 2.57 -1.64
N GLY A 276 31.01 3.75 -1.77
CA GLY A 276 30.68 4.72 -2.82
C GLY A 276 29.49 5.62 -2.46
N PRO A 277 29.03 6.46 -3.41
CA PRO A 277 27.81 7.24 -3.24
C PRO A 277 26.59 6.30 -3.19
N GLY A 278 25.54 6.72 -2.49
CA GLY A 278 24.28 6.01 -2.44
C GLY A 278 23.11 6.97 -2.36
N PRO A 279 21.87 6.43 -2.38
CA PRO A 279 20.68 7.24 -2.27
C PRO A 279 20.69 8.03 -0.96
N SER A 280 20.20 9.26 -1.01
CA SER A 280 19.99 10.08 0.18
C SER A 280 19.09 9.39 1.20
N ALA A 281 19.22 9.80 2.46
CA ALA A 281 18.28 9.40 3.50
C ALA A 281 16.86 9.82 3.12
N ARG A 282 15.90 8.88 3.17
CA ARG A 282 14.58 9.11 2.59
C ARG A 282 13.48 8.23 3.16
N ARG A 283 12.25 8.74 3.12
CA ARG A 283 11.01 8.00 3.42
C ARG A 283 10.19 7.81 2.15
N THR A 284 9.17 6.94 2.22
CA THR A 284 8.04 6.85 1.27
C THR A 284 8.39 6.54 -0.19
N HIS A 285 9.62 6.08 -0.43
CA HIS A 285 10.10 5.55 -1.71
C HIS A 285 9.52 4.15 -1.95
N THR A 286 9.70 3.65 -3.18
CA THR A 286 9.38 2.26 -3.52
C THR A 286 10.64 1.49 -3.88
N CYS A 287 10.64 0.19 -3.60
CA CYS A 287 11.69 -0.72 -4.02
C CYS A 287 11.09 -1.97 -4.67
N PHE A 288 11.82 -2.56 -5.62
CA PHE A 288 11.45 -3.80 -6.27
C PHE A 288 12.70 -4.59 -6.70
N HIS A 289 12.59 -5.91 -6.80
CA HIS A 289 13.68 -6.77 -7.23
C HIS A 289 13.51 -7.17 -8.70
N TYR A 290 14.56 -7.01 -9.50
CA TYR A 290 14.62 -7.43 -10.91
C TYR A 290 16.03 -7.85 -11.30
N ASN A 291 16.17 -9.01 -11.96
CA ASN A 291 17.43 -9.52 -12.51
C ASN A 291 18.65 -9.44 -11.56
N GLY A 292 18.46 -9.78 -10.28
CA GLY A 292 19.53 -9.81 -9.28
C GLY A 292 19.89 -8.44 -8.70
N TYR A 293 19.07 -7.42 -8.95
CA TYR A 293 19.21 -6.09 -8.38
C TYR A 293 17.95 -5.72 -7.58
N VAL A 294 18.16 -5.00 -6.48
CA VAL A 294 17.10 -4.25 -5.80
C VAL A 294 17.15 -2.83 -6.31
N TYR A 295 16.07 -2.40 -6.95
CA TYR A 295 15.88 -1.03 -7.43
C TYR A 295 15.14 -0.21 -6.38
N LEU A 296 15.42 1.09 -6.35
CA LEU A 296 14.78 2.09 -5.53
C LEU A 296 14.34 3.25 -6.40
N PHE A 297 13.09 3.71 -6.23
CA PHE A 297 12.55 4.84 -6.97
C PHE A 297 11.84 5.85 -6.06
N GLY A 298 12.20 7.13 -6.25
CA GLY A 298 11.53 8.28 -5.65
C GLY A 298 11.62 8.37 -4.12
N GLY A 299 10.51 8.80 -3.50
CA GLY A 299 10.40 9.10 -2.06
C GLY A 299 10.60 10.57 -1.74
N GLY A 300 10.95 10.88 -0.49
CA GLY A 300 11.31 12.23 -0.06
C GLY A 300 12.45 12.24 0.96
N ASP A 301 13.37 13.21 0.85
CA ASP A 301 14.56 13.36 1.70
C ASP A 301 14.37 14.27 2.92
N GLY A 302 13.14 14.76 3.13
CA GLY A 302 12.79 15.71 4.20
C GLY A 302 12.91 17.17 3.77
N HIS A 303 13.41 17.42 2.56
CA HIS A 303 13.45 18.76 1.95
C HIS A 303 12.62 18.81 0.66
N ARG A 304 12.58 17.71 -0.10
CA ARG A 304 11.85 17.61 -1.36
C ARG A 304 11.43 16.18 -1.65
N ALA A 305 10.41 16.05 -2.50
CA ALA A 305 10.13 14.81 -3.19
C ALA A 305 11.24 14.49 -4.21
N LEU A 306 11.40 13.21 -4.53
CA LEU A 306 12.47 12.67 -5.38
C LEU A 306 11.88 11.84 -6.53
N ASN A 307 12.61 11.75 -7.64
CA ASN A 307 12.34 10.87 -8.79
C ASN A 307 13.61 10.23 -9.35
N ASP A 308 14.66 10.12 -8.54
CA ASP A 308 15.87 9.38 -8.87
C ASP A 308 15.59 7.86 -8.87
N LEU A 309 16.36 7.14 -9.69
CA LEU A 309 16.34 5.68 -9.76
C LEU A 309 17.71 5.17 -9.34
N TRP A 310 17.75 4.32 -8.34
CA TRP A 310 18.96 3.67 -7.86
C TRP A 310 18.82 2.17 -7.95
N ARG A 311 19.94 1.46 -8.02
CA ARG A 311 19.96 0.01 -7.85
C ARG A 311 21.19 -0.46 -7.08
N VAL A 312 21.05 -1.60 -6.44
CA VAL A 312 22.14 -2.33 -5.78
C VAL A 312 22.05 -3.80 -6.14
N ARG A 313 23.18 -4.46 -6.36
CA ARG A 313 23.20 -5.92 -6.55
C ARG A 313 22.70 -6.62 -5.29
N ALA A 314 21.87 -7.65 -5.46
CA ALA A 314 21.38 -8.46 -4.34
C ALA A 314 22.47 -9.34 -3.71
N GLU A 315 23.58 -9.55 -4.41
CA GLU A 315 24.79 -10.13 -3.85
C GLU A 315 25.86 -9.05 -3.67
N PRO A 316 26.62 -9.11 -2.56
CA PRO A 316 27.75 -8.21 -2.37
C PRO A 316 28.86 -8.51 -3.40
N ASN A 317 29.72 -7.54 -3.63
CA ASN A 317 30.93 -7.68 -4.43
C ASN A 317 31.93 -8.66 -3.77
N ALA A 318 33.05 -8.94 -4.45
CA ALA A 318 34.08 -9.86 -3.95
C ALA A 318 34.69 -9.46 -2.58
N SER A 319 34.55 -8.20 -2.16
CA SER A 319 34.99 -7.71 -0.85
C SER A 319 33.92 -7.78 0.24
N GLY A 320 32.75 -8.35 -0.07
CA GLY A 320 31.59 -8.41 0.84
C GLY A 320 30.86 -7.07 0.99
N ALA A 321 31.09 -6.10 0.10
CA ALA A 321 30.43 -4.80 0.14
C ALA A 321 29.34 -4.66 -0.93
N TYR A 322 28.36 -3.83 -0.66
CA TYR A 322 27.31 -3.42 -1.58
C TYR A 322 27.64 -2.05 -2.17
N GLU A 323 27.31 -1.86 -3.44
CA GLU A 323 27.57 -0.62 -4.18
C GLU A 323 26.27 -0.19 -4.85
N TRP A 324 25.79 0.99 -4.47
CA TRP A 324 24.65 1.62 -5.14
C TRP A 324 25.11 2.25 -6.46
N GLU A 325 24.24 2.14 -7.45
CA GLU A 325 24.41 2.76 -8.76
C GLU A 325 23.19 3.64 -9.03
N GLU A 326 23.41 4.93 -9.27
CA GLU A 326 22.36 5.79 -9.81
C GLU A 326 22.15 5.40 -11.28
N VAL A 327 20.91 5.09 -11.63
CA VAL A 327 20.55 4.63 -12.95
C VAL A 327 20.03 5.81 -13.74
N GLU A 328 20.81 6.20 -14.75
CA GLU A 328 20.36 7.19 -15.73
C GLU A 328 19.18 6.64 -16.53
N THR A 329 18.16 7.48 -16.71
CA THR A 329 16.94 7.12 -17.45
C THR A 329 16.61 8.19 -18.46
N THR A 330 16.03 7.78 -19.59
CA THR A 330 15.55 8.69 -20.64
C THR A 330 14.02 8.74 -20.66
N GLY A 331 13.46 9.54 -21.56
CA GLY A 331 12.02 9.66 -21.74
C GLY A 331 11.34 10.58 -20.70
N GLY A 332 10.03 10.40 -20.55
CA GLY A 332 9.20 11.23 -19.67
C GLY A 332 9.19 10.74 -18.22
N ARG A 333 10.31 10.89 -17.51
CA ARG A 333 10.42 10.51 -16.09
C ARG A 333 9.31 11.20 -15.28
N PRO A 334 8.57 10.48 -14.41
CA PRO A 334 7.49 11.08 -13.64
C PRO A 334 8.01 12.17 -12.69
N PHE A 335 7.12 13.11 -12.33
CA PHE A 335 7.42 14.13 -11.33
C PHE A 335 7.85 13.50 -10.00
N PRO A 336 8.74 14.19 -9.24
CA PRO A 336 9.15 13.76 -7.91
C PRO A 336 7.97 13.41 -7.00
N ARG A 337 8.03 12.25 -6.32
CA ARG A 337 6.89 11.74 -5.55
C ARG A 337 7.27 10.74 -4.47
N GLY A 338 6.56 10.80 -3.35
CA GLY A 338 6.47 9.76 -2.32
C GLY A 338 5.09 9.10 -2.31
N TYR A 339 4.93 8.05 -1.51
CA TYR A 339 3.65 7.34 -1.27
C TYR A 339 2.97 6.78 -2.54
N HIS A 340 3.72 6.68 -3.64
CA HIS A 340 3.32 6.03 -4.88
C HIS A 340 3.53 4.53 -4.78
N THR A 341 3.09 3.79 -5.78
CA THR A 341 3.41 2.37 -5.93
C THR A 341 4.25 2.13 -7.18
N SER A 342 5.15 1.15 -7.11
CA SER A 342 5.94 0.64 -8.24
C SER A 342 5.72 -0.86 -8.35
N THR A 343 5.08 -1.31 -9.41
CA THR A 343 4.77 -2.73 -9.61
C THR A 343 5.46 -3.28 -10.85
N LEU A 344 6.28 -4.31 -10.66
CA LEU A 344 6.97 -5.01 -11.75
C LEU A 344 5.98 -5.88 -12.55
N VAL A 345 5.99 -5.72 -13.86
CA VAL A 345 5.19 -6.46 -14.85
C VAL A 345 6.12 -6.89 -15.98
N GLY A 346 6.60 -8.13 -15.94
CA GLY A 346 7.65 -8.58 -16.87
C GLY A 346 8.94 -7.78 -16.68
N ASN A 347 9.36 -7.06 -17.72
CA ASN A 347 10.50 -6.15 -17.72
C ASN A 347 10.10 -4.66 -17.56
N GLN A 348 8.81 -4.37 -17.32
CA GLN A 348 8.31 -3.01 -17.14
C GLN A 348 7.90 -2.76 -15.70
N VAL A 349 8.07 -1.53 -15.23
CA VAL A 349 7.59 -1.09 -13.92
C VAL A 349 6.46 -0.10 -14.11
N VAL A 350 5.31 -0.38 -13.52
CA VAL A 350 4.17 0.53 -13.48
C VAL A 350 4.28 1.37 -12.22
N VAL A 351 4.51 2.68 -12.38
CA VAL A 351 4.46 3.68 -11.31
C VAL A 351 3.11 4.37 -11.34
N PHE A 352 2.37 4.32 -10.23
CA PHE A 352 1.03 4.91 -10.13
C PHE A 352 0.86 5.78 -8.89
N GLY A 353 0.28 6.96 -9.10
CA GLY A 353 -0.16 7.88 -8.05
C GLY A 353 0.99 8.48 -7.23
N GLY A 354 0.75 8.68 -5.93
CA GLY A 354 1.66 9.33 -4.98
C GLY A 354 1.41 10.82 -4.81
N SER A 355 2.36 11.52 -4.19
CA SER A 355 2.30 12.97 -3.99
C SER A 355 3.70 13.57 -3.86
N ASP A 356 3.83 14.85 -4.19
CA ASP A 356 5.02 15.67 -3.95
C ASP A 356 4.92 16.51 -2.66
N GLY A 357 3.85 16.33 -1.88
CA GLY A 357 3.52 17.12 -0.69
C GLY A 357 2.56 18.28 -0.97
N GLN A 358 2.30 18.60 -2.24
CA GLN A 358 1.35 19.64 -2.65
C GLN A 358 0.17 19.06 -3.43
N GLU A 359 0.46 18.20 -4.40
CA GLU A 359 -0.55 17.60 -5.27
C GLU A 359 -0.63 16.09 -5.06
N CYS A 360 -1.86 15.56 -5.09
CA CYS A 360 -2.10 14.11 -5.16
C CYS A 360 -2.15 13.69 -6.63
N PHE A 361 -1.26 12.78 -7.01
CA PHE A 361 -1.11 12.36 -8.39
C PHE A 361 -2.03 11.19 -8.73
N GLY A 362 -2.49 11.18 -9.99
CA GLY A 362 -3.29 10.10 -10.59
C GLY A 362 -2.75 9.64 -11.94
N ASP A 363 -1.53 10.07 -12.29
CA ASP A 363 -0.85 9.66 -13.50
C ASP A 363 -0.24 8.25 -13.36
N THR A 364 0.03 7.64 -14.50
CA THR A 364 0.71 6.35 -14.61
C THR A 364 1.90 6.48 -15.54
N SER A 365 3.06 6.05 -15.07
CA SER A 365 4.30 6.01 -15.83
C SER A 365 4.83 4.60 -15.91
N LEU A 366 5.36 4.22 -17.07
CA LEU A 366 6.00 2.94 -17.31
C LEU A 366 7.50 3.13 -17.47
N LEU A 367 8.30 2.40 -16.71
CA LEU A 367 9.73 2.28 -16.95
C LEU A 367 10.02 0.95 -17.64
N ASN A 368 10.64 0.96 -18.81
CA ASN A 368 11.21 -0.24 -19.41
C ASN A 368 12.60 -0.49 -18.82
N LEU A 369 12.83 -1.63 -18.15
CA LEU A 369 14.09 -1.94 -17.48
C LEU A 369 15.20 -2.44 -18.42
N ASP A 370 14.88 -2.74 -19.68
CA ASP A 370 15.89 -3.11 -20.68
C ASP A 370 16.46 -1.86 -21.37
N THR A 371 15.62 -0.84 -21.61
CA THR A 371 16.02 0.41 -22.27
C THR A 371 16.26 1.57 -21.30
N MET A 372 15.82 1.45 -20.04
CA MET A 372 15.77 2.52 -19.04
C MET A 372 15.03 3.79 -19.52
N GLU A 373 14.01 3.59 -20.35
CA GLU A 373 13.18 4.67 -20.89
C GLU A 373 11.81 4.72 -20.21
N TRP A 374 11.39 5.94 -19.82
CA TRP A 374 10.08 6.22 -19.27
C TRP A 374 9.06 6.59 -20.34
N THR A 375 7.87 6.00 -20.25
CA THR A 375 6.70 6.36 -21.04
C THR A 375 5.53 6.71 -20.13
N HIS A 376 4.95 7.90 -20.31
CA HIS A 376 3.71 8.26 -19.63
C HIS A 376 2.52 7.62 -20.34
N VAL A 377 1.59 7.06 -19.56
CA VAL A 377 0.37 6.46 -20.06
C VAL A 377 -0.86 7.19 -19.55
N SER A 378 -1.71 7.63 -20.47
CA SER A 378 -2.99 8.25 -20.13
C SER A 378 -4.04 7.18 -19.86
N ILE A 379 -4.60 7.20 -18.66
CA ILE A 379 -5.71 6.33 -18.25
C ILE A 379 -6.91 7.23 -17.95
N ASP A 380 -8.05 6.90 -18.54
CA ASP A 380 -9.30 7.66 -18.40
C ASP A 380 -10.36 6.81 -17.67
N PRO A 381 -11.02 7.34 -16.63
CA PRO A 381 -10.73 8.62 -15.98
C PRO A 381 -9.41 8.60 -15.19
N PRO A 382 -8.71 9.75 -15.03
CA PRO A 382 -7.59 9.85 -14.10
C PRO A 382 -8.13 9.71 -12.67
N LEU A 383 -7.48 8.86 -11.87
CA LEU A 383 -7.85 8.63 -10.48
C LEU A 383 -6.64 8.92 -9.60
N THR A 384 -6.74 9.94 -8.75
CA THR A 384 -5.66 10.31 -7.83
C THR A 384 -5.62 9.36 -6.65
N ARG A 385 -4.41 8.93 -6.26
CA ARG A 385 -4.25 8.00 -5.15
C ARG A 385 -2.85 8.07 -4.55
N LEU A 386 -2.75 8.23 -3.23
CA LEU A 386 -1.52 8.04 -2.47
C LEU A 386 -1.75 7.14 -1.25
N ALA A 387 -0.65 6.65 -0.67
CA ALA A 387 -0.63 5.77 0.50
C ALA A 387 -1.51 4.51 0.33
N HIS A 388 -1.67 4.09 -0.92
CA HIS A 388 -2.35 2.88 -1.34
C HIS A 388 -1.34 1.75 -1.53
N THR A 389 -1.84 0.54 -1.70
CA THR A 389 -1.03 -0.58 -2.19
C THR A 389 -1.46 -0.94 -3.61
N ALA A 390 -0.53 -1.42 -4.41
CA ALA A 390 -0.79 -1.91 -5.75
C ALA A 390 -0.15 -3.30 -5.91
N THR A 391 -0.91 -4.27 -6.40
CA THR A 391 -0.43 -5.65 -6.54
C THR A 391 -0.84 -6.24 -7.87
N LEU A 392 0.11 -6.79 -8.61
CA LEU A 392 -0.16 -7.47 -9.87
C LEU A 392 -0.87 -8.81 -9.60
N VAL A 393 -2.00 -9.02 -10.25
CA VAL A 393 -2.74 -10.29 -10.26
C VAL A 393 -3.17 -10.58 -11.70
N GLY A 394 -2.52 -11.55 -12.34
CA GLY A 394 -2.72 -11.79 -13.77
C GLY A 394 -2.36 -10.55 -14.60
N MET A 395 -3.32 -10.03 -15.38
CA MET A 395 -3.17 -8.80 -16.18
C MET A 395 -3.69 -7.54 -15.50
N TYR A 396 -4.06 -7.62 -14.22
CA TYR A 396 -4.66 -6.52 -13.50
C TYR A 396 -3.72 -6.03 -12.41
N LEU A 397 -3.62 -4.71 -12.28
CA LEU A 397 -3.04 -4.07 -11.12
C LEU A 397 -4.16 -3.73 -10.13
N PHE A 398 -4.14 -4.41 -8.98
CA PHE A 398 -5.09 -4.20 -7.89
C PHE A 398 -4.61 -3.06 -7.00
N VAL A 399 -5.22 -1.88 -7.15
CA VAL A 399 -4.99 -0.70 -6.32
C VAL A 399 -5.99 -0.72 -5.16
N ILE A 400 -5.48 -0.89 -3.94
CA ILE A 400 -6.30 -1.12 -2.74
C ILE A 400 -6.15 0.06 -1.77
N CYS A 401 -7.31 0.57 -1.35
CA CYS A 401 -7.45 1.65 -0.37
C CYS A 401 -6.58 2.89 -0.71
N GLY A 402 -6.04 3.59 0.29
CA GLY A 402 -5.34 4.87 0.14
C GLY A 402 -6.28 6.07 0.27
N HIS A 403 -5.81 7.27 -0.07
CA HIS A 403 -6.63 8.47 -0.16
C HIS A 403 -6.31 9.26 -1.43
N ASP A 404 -7.21 10.17 -1.82
CA ASP A 404 -7.09 11.02 -3.02
C ASP A 404 -6.57 12.44 -2.70
N GLY A 405 -6.06 12.64 -1.49
CA GLY A 405 -5.71 13.94 -0.92
C GLY A 405 -6.82 14.59 -0.09
N SER A 406 -8.05 14.04 -0.14
CA SER A 406 -9.21 14.57 0.60
C SER A 406 -9.99 13.51 1.37
N ASP A 407 -10.13 12.29 0.86
CA ASP A 407 -10.87 11.22 1.53
C ASP A 407 -10.11 9.89 1.48
N TYR A 408 -10.07 9.20 2.62
CA TYR A 408 -9.63 7.80 2.64
C TYR A 408 -10.66 6.91 1.95
N SER A 409 -10.17 5.87 1.28
CA SER A 409 -10.97 4.93 0.51
C SER A 409 -10.74 3.49 0.98
N SER A 410 -11.78 2.66 0.87
CA SER A 410 -11.70 1.19 0.98
C SER A 410 -11.87 0.50 -0.38
N GLN A 411 -11.86 1.27 -1.46
CA GLN A 411 -12.06 0.76 -2.81
C GLN A 411 -10.94 -0.19 -3.23
N VAL A 412 -11.31 -1.12 -4.10
CA VAL A 412 -10.39 -1.93 -4.89
C VAL A 412 -10.59 -1.50 -6.34
N LEU A 413 -9.62 -0.76 -6.87
CA LEU A 413 -9.58 -0.39 -8.28
C LEU A 413 -8.72 -1.41 -9.03
N MET A 414 -9.19 -1.87 -10.17
CA MET A 414 -8.46 -2.83 -11.00
C MET A 414 -8.05 -2.16 -12.31
N LEU A 415 -6.77 -1.82 -12.48
CA LEU A 415 -6.28 -1.35 -13.77
C LEU A 415 -5.97 -2.56 -14.65
N LYS A 416 -6.75 -2.73 -15.73
CA LYS A 416 -6.49 -3.75 -16.74
C LYS A 416 -5.33 -3.29 -17.62
N LEU A 417 -4.19 -3.97 -17.57
CA LEU A 417 -2.94 -3.46 -18.12
C LEU A 417 -2.83 -3.56 -19.65
N ASP A 418 -3.53 -4.49 -20.31
CA ASP A 418 -3.53 -4.61 -21.77
C ASP A 418 -4.29 -3.46 -22.46
N THR A 419 -5.40 -3.03 -21.87
CA THR A 419 -6.28 -1.97 -22.39
C THR A 419 -6.07 -0.62 -21.71
N LEU A 420 -5.36 -0.59 -20.58
CA LEU A 420 -5.16 0.60 -19.75
C LEU A 420 -6.49 1.26 -19.38
N ARG A 421 -7.38 0.46 -18.79
CA ARG A 421 -8.70 0.90 -18.33
C ARG A 421 -8.94 0.46 -16.90
N TRP A 422 -9.55 1.35 -16.13
CA TRP A 422 -10.05 1.03 -14.80
C TRP A 422 -11.29 0.15 -14.92
N GLU A 423 -11.30 -0.93 -14.15
CA GLU A 423 -12.47 -1.74 -13.88
C GLU A 423 -12.76 -1.70 -12.38
N THR A 424 -14.05 -1.65 -12.07
CA THR A 424 -14.56 -1.91 -10.72
C THR A 424 -15.42 -3.15 -10.77
N ARG A 425 -15.26 -4.03 -9.78
CA ARG A 425 -16.08 -5.22 -9.64
C ARG A 425 -16.81 -5.19 -8.31
N THR A 426 -17.97 -5.84 -8.27
CA THR A 426 -18.65 -6.08 -7.00
C THR A 426 -17.81 -7.02 -6.17
N ILE A 427 -17.42 -6.56 -4.99
CA ILE A 427 -16.71 -7.34 -3.99
C ILE A 427 -17.64 -7.51 -2.80
N TYR A 428 -17.74 -8.74 -2.32
CA TYR A 428 -18.64 -9.11 -1.24
C TYR A 428 -17.89 -9.27 0.08
N GLY A 429 -18.62 -9.53 1.15
CA GLY A 429 -18.05 -9.72 2.48
C GLY A 429 -17.81 -8.41 3.22
N ALA A 430 -16.90 -8.45 4.20
CA ALA A 430 -16.64 -7.35 5.10
C ALA A 430 -15.37 -6.61 4.65
N ALA A 431 -15.54 -5.55 3.87
CA ALA A 431 -14.44 -4.69 3.44
C ALA A 431 -13.78 -3.98 4.64
N PRO A 432 -12.47 -3.68 4.58
CA PRO A 432 -11.83 -2.86 5.59
C PRO A 432 -12.43 -1.46 5.62
N VAL A 433 -12.36 -0.81 6.78
CA VAL A 433 -12.65 0.63 6.90
C VAL A 433 -11.70 1.41 5.99
N PRO A 434 -12.15 2.49 5.31
CA PRO A 434 -11.30 3.32 4.47
C PRO A 434 -10.00 3.73 5.19
N ARG A 435 -8.85 3.55 4.54
CA ARG A 435 -7.54 3.76 5.16
C ARG A 435 -6.40 3.88 4.14
N GLY A 436 -5.33 4.56 4.51
CA GLY A 436 -4.06 4.55 3.80
C GLY A 436 -2.96 3.94 4.65
N TYR A 437 -1.74 3.95 4.14
CA TYR A 437 -0.53 3.57 4.89
C TYR A 437 -0.53 2.12 5.41
N HIS A 438 -1.39 1.28 4.85
CA HIS A 438 -1.46 -0.14 5.14
C HIS A 438 -0.43 -0.87 4.27
N ALA A 439 -0.17 -2.13 4.62
CA ALA A 439 0.66 -3.01 3.81
C ALA A 439 -0.21 -4.12 3.21
N CYS A 440 0.13 -4.55 1.99
CA CYS A 440 -0.59 -5.59 1.28
C CYS A 440 0.38 -6.52 0.54
N ALA A 441 0.10 -7.82 0.51
CA ALA A 441 0.79 -8.76 -0.36
C ALA A 441 -0.11 -9.89 -0.85
N LEU A 442 0.22 -10.42 -2.04
CA LEU A 442 -0.44 -11.56 -2.64
C LEU A 442 0.23 -12.87 -2.18
N HIS A 443 -0.56 -13.79 -1.66
CA HIS A 443 -0.13 -15.15 -1.38
C HIS A 443 -1.30 -16.13 -1.54
N ASP A 444 -1.08 -17.27 -2.18
CA ASP A 444 -2.07 -18.34 -2.37
C ASP A 444 -3.46 -17.84 -2.84
N GLY A 445 -3.46 -16.98 -3.87
CA GLY A 445 -4.71 -16.41 -4.42
C GLY A 445 -5.46 -15.46 -3.48
N ARG A 446 -4.81 -14.93 -2.44
CA ARG A 446 -5.39 -13.98 -1.50
C ARG A 446 -4.50 -12.75 -1.34
N LEU A 447 -5.10 -11.58 -1.32
CA LEU A 447 -4.42 -10.35 -0.92
C LEU A 447 -4.58 -10.17 0.57
N TYR A 448 -3.47 -10.20 1.32
CA TYR A 448 -3.42 -9.97 2.75
C TYR A 448 -3.19 -8.49 3.00
N LEU A 449 -4.14 -7.82 3.65
CA LEU A 449 -4.04 -6.42 4.05
C LEU A 449 -3.89 -6.34 5.57
N HIS A 450 -2.90 -5.60 6.05
CA HIS A 450 -2.66 -5.39 7.48
C HIS A 450 -2.47 -3.90 7.80
N GLY A 451 -3.02 -3.48 8.94
CA GLY A 451 -2.76 -2.17 9.55
C GLY A 451 -3.27 -0.97 8.75
N GLY A 452 -2.56 0.14 8.86
CA GLY A 452 -2.87 1.41 8.21
C GLY A 452 -3.52 2.44 9.13
N TYR A 453 -3.98 3.55 8.55
CA TYR A 453 -4.54 4.71 9.25
C TYR A 453 -5.64 5.37 8.42
N ASN A 454 -6.67 5.92 9.07
CA ASN A 454 -7.82 6.56 8.41
C ASN A 454 -7.99 8.05 8.74
N GLY A 455 -6.97 8.70 9.31
CA GLY A 455 -7.09 10.08 9.81
C GLY A 455 -7.55 10.18 11.26
N GLN A 456 -7.88 9.07 11.91
CA GLN A 456 -8.33 9.05 13.31
C GLN A 456 -7.67 7.94 14.12
N GLU A 457 -7.65 6.71 13.61
CA GLU A 457 -7.11 5.55 14.30
C GLU A 457 -6.13 4.75 13.45
N VAL A 458 -5.12 4.20 14.12
CA VAL A 458 -4.20 3.21 13.55
C VAL A 458 -4.77 1.81 13.78
N PHE A 459 -4.64 0.95 12.78
CA PHE A 459 -5.20 -0.40 12.79
C PHE A 459 -4.14 -1.49 13.00
N ASP A 460 -4.59 -2.65 13.47
CA ASP A 460 -3.86 -3.92 13.64
C ASP A 460 -4.66 -5.13 13.09
N ASP A 461 -5.76 -4.87 12.40
CA ASP A 461 -6.61 -5.90 11.81
C ASP A 461 -5.93 -6.52 10.58
N LEU A 462 -6.24 -7.79 10.35
CA LEU A 462 -5.83 -8.54 9.16
C LEU A 462 -7.08 -8.82 8.31
N TYR A 463 -7.05 -8.41 7.06
CA TYR A 463 -8.04 -8.78 6.06
C TYR A 463 -7.41 -9.66 4.99
N THR A 464 -8.23 -10.53 4.41
CA THR A 464 -7.92 -11.13 3.11
C THR A 464 -8.98 -10.78 2.09
N LEU A 465 -8.57 -10.42 0.88
CA LEU A 465 -9.41 -10.47 -0.30
C LEU A 465 -9.18 -11.81 -1.00
N ASP A 466 -10.17 -12.69 -0.97
CA ASP A 466 -10.09 -13.96 -1.69
C ASP A 466 -10.35 -13.73 -3.19
N LEU A 467 -9.36 -14.09 -4.01
CA LEU A 467 -9.39 -13.95 -5.47
C LEU A 467 -9.73 -15.27 -6.16
N SER A 468 -9.80 -16.39 -5.43
CA SER A 468 -9.88 -17.75 -5.99
C SER A 468 -11.16 -17.98 -6.79
N SER A 469 -12.25 -17.30 -6.49
CA SER A 469 -13.43 -17.33 -7.37
C SER A 469 -13.12 -16.70 -8.74
N TYR A 470 -12.27 -15.67 -8.79
CA TYR A 470 -11.84 -15.02 -10.03
C TYR A 470 -10.56 -15.62 -10.64
N SER A 471 -10.17 -16.85 -10.29
CA SER A 471 -8.98 -17.52 -10.83
C SER A 471 -9.01 -17.78 -12.35
N TYR A 472 -10.08 -17.38 -13.05
CA TYR A 472 -10.19 -17.30 -14.51
C TYR A 472 -9.75 -15.96 -15.10
N LEU A 473 -9.16 -15.05 -14.32
CA LEU A 473 -8.35 -13.98 -14.91
C LEU A 473 -7.35 -14.68 -15.85
N PRO A 474 -7.28 -14.31 -17.14
CA PRO A 474 -6.41 -15.01 -18.06
C PRO A 474 -5.02 -14.94 -17.45
N GLN A 475 -4.50 -16.09 -17.03
CA GLN A 475 -3.11 -16.25 -16.65
C GLN A 475 -2.31 -16.22 -17.96
N VAL A 476 -2.37 -15.09 -18.67
CA VAL A 476 -1.54 -14.87 -19.84
C VAL A 476 -0.16 -14.64 -19.25
N PRO A 477 0.77 -15.59 -19.43
CA PRO A 477 2.11 -15.45 -18.86
C PRO A 477 2.85 -14.28 -19.51
N GLU A 478 2.43 -13.86 -20.69
CA GLU A 478 3.06 -12.81 -21.48
C GLU A 478 1.99 -11.90 -22.12
N PHE A 479 1.93 -10.65 -21.67
CA PHE A 479 1.17 -9.59 -22.31
C PHE A 479 2.02 -8.32 -22.39
N VAL A 480 1.67 -7.45 -23.33
CA VAL A 480 2.29 -6.14 -23.48
C VAL A 480 1.31 -5.12 -22.92
N ILE A 481 1.79 -4.23 -22.05
CA ILE A 481 0.98 -3.16 -21.49
C ILE A 481 0.51 -2.24 -22.63
N GLY A 482 -0.79 -1.95 -22.68
CA GLY A 482 -1.39 -1.05 -23.67
C GLY A 482 -1.51 -1.57 -25.10
N CYS A 483 -1.29 -2.87 -25.34
CA CYS A 483 -1.45 -3.46 -26.67
C CYS A 483 -2.81 -4.19 -26.80
N HIS A 484 -3.64 -3.76 -27.76
CA HIS A 484 -4.79 -4.53 -28.22
C HIS A 484 -4.29 -5.74 -29.03
N ARG A 485 -4.66 -6.96 -28.65
CA ARG A 485 -4.70 -8.08 -29.59
C ARG A 485 -6.03 -8.13 -30.29
#